data_AF-A0A419J3M2-F1
#
_entry.id   AF-A0A419J3M2-F1
#
_cell.length_a   1.000
_cell.length_b   1.000
_cell.length_c   1.000
_cell.angle_alpha   90.00
_cell.angle_beta   90.00
_cell.angle_gamma   90.00
#
_symmetry.space_group_name_H-M   'P 1'
#
loop_
_entity.id
_entity.type
_entity.pdbx_description
1 polymer ?
#
loop_
_entity_poly.entity_id
_entity_poly.type
_entity_poly.pdbx_seq_one_letter_code
_entity_poly.pdbx_strand_id
1 'polypeptide(L)' 'MVEDIDSMDEFEVKEASNRIPMGWLILFWGLIIWGIYYFISYTPSISGWSQEKAYEESIKK' A
#
# COMPACT_ATOMS: atom_id res chain seq x y z
N MET A 1 -8.74 35.37 32.28
CA MET A 1 -8.98 34.12 33.03
C MET A 1 -10.06 33.25 32.38
N VAL A 2 -11.25 33.77 32.03
CA VAL A 2 -12.26 33.00 31.26
C VAL A 2 -12.02 33.13 29.74
N GLU A 3 -11.55 34.29 29.28
CA GLU A 3 -11.20 34.54 27.86
C GLU A 3 -9.97 33.73 27.39
N ASP A 4 -9.06 33.37 28.29
CA ASP A 4 -7.85 32.61 27.93
C ASP A 4 -8.16 31.14 27.62
N ILE A 5 -9.22 30.58 28.23
CA ILE A 5 -9.64 29.18 28.05
C ILE A 5 -10.36 28.99 26.71
N ASP A 6 -11.16 29.99 26.28
CA ASP A 6 -11.88 29.97 25.00
C ASP A 6 -10.92 30.03 23.80
N SER A 7 -9.73 30.60 23.99
CA SER A 7 -8.67 30.63 22.98
C SER A 7 -7.95 29.29 22.80
N MET A 8 -8.02 28.38 23.79
CA MET A 8 -7.28 27.11 23.74
C MET A 8 -7.88 26.13 22.73
N ASP A 9 -9.20 26.20 22.49
CA ASP A 9 -9.91 25.39 21.49
C ASP A 9 -9.57 25.80 20.04
N GLU A 10 -9.11 27.03 19.80
CA GLU A 10 -8.62 27.47 18.49
C GLU A 10 -7.27 26.85 18.12
N PHE A 11 -6.50 26.37 19.11
CA PHE A 11 -5.21 25.71 18.91
C PHE A 11 -5.32 24.19 18.81
N GLU A 12 -6.51 23.61 19.00
CA GLU A 12 -6.72 22.20 18.69
C GLU A 12 -6.67 21.99 17.17
N VAL A 13 -5.74 21.16 16.72
CA VAL A 13 -5.67 20.71 15.33
C VAL A 13 -6.96 19.92 15.06
N LYS A 14 -7.97 20.61 14.53
CA LYS A 14 -9.22 19.97 14.09
C LYS A 14 -8.83 18.84 13.17
N GLU A 15 -9.05 17.59 13.62
CA GLU A 15 -8.76 16.42 12.79
C GLU A 15 -9.36 16.68 11.42
N ALA A 16 -8.49 16.71 10.41
CA ALA A 16 -8.95 17.02 9.08
C ALA A 16 -9.90 15.89 8.68
N SER A 17 -11.20 16.21 8.59
CA SER A 17 -12.29 15.35 8.10
C SER A 17 -12.07 15.05 6.61
N ASN A 18 -10.94 14.43 6.29
CA ASN A 18 -10.52 14.20 4.93
C ASN A 18 -10.79 12.74 4.66
N ARG A 19 -11.92 12.48 4.01
CA ARG A 19 -12.18 11.20 3.36
C ARG A 19 -10.94 10.82 2.54
N ILE A 20 -10.52 9.56 2.65
CA ILE A 20 -9.36 9.06 1.89
C ILE A 20 -9.60 9.36 0.40
N PRO A 21 -8.65 10.00 -0.30
CA PRO A 21 -8.81 10.27 -1.72
C PRO A 21 -9.08 8.97 -2.49
N MET A 22 -10.02 9.00 -3.44
CA MET A 22 -10.42 7.78 -4.16
C MET A 22 -9.24 7.11 -4.88
N GLY A 23 -8.31 7.91 -5.43
CA GLY A 23 -7.08 7.38 -6.04
C GLY A 23 -6.20 6.61 -5.06
N TRP A 24 -6.11 7.05 -3.80
CA TRP A 24 -5.40 6.34 -2.74
C TRP A 24 -6.07 5.03 -2.39
N LEU A 25 -7.39 5.00 -2.31
CA LEU A 25 -8.14 3.78 -2.05
C LEU A 25 -7.97 2.76 -3.18
N ILE A 26 -8.04 3.20 -4.43
CA ILE A 26 -7.81 2.35 -5.61
C ILE A 26 -6.38 1.80 -5.61
N LEU A 27 -5.39 2.65 -5.36
CA LEU A 27 -3.99 2.22 -5.28
C LEU A 27 -3.79 1.19 -4.17
N PHE A 28 -4.36 1.44 -2.98
CA PHE A 28 -4.26 0.54 -1.84
C PHE A 28 -4.79 -0.87 -2.18
N TRP A 29 -6.00 -0.97 -2.71
CA TRP A 29 -6.56 -2.25 -3.12
C TRP A 29 -5.84 -2.87 -4.32
N GLY A 30 -5.39 -2.04 -5.26
CA GLY A 30 -4.58 -2.47 -6.40
C GLY A 30 -3.28 -3.14 -5.96
N LEU A 31 -2.58 -2.56 -4.97
CA LEU A 31 -1.36 -3.14 -4.40
C LEU A 31 -1.63 -4.44 -3.65
N ILE A 32 -2.77 -4.56 -2.96
CA ILE A 32 -3.16 -5.82 -2.30
C ILE A 32 -3.37 -6.92 -3.35
N ILE A 33 -4.18 -6.64 -4.38
CA ILE A 33 -4.45 -7.60 -5.45
C ILE A 33 -3.16 -7.97 -6.19
N TRP A 34 -2.34 -6.96 -6.50
CA TRP A 34 -1.04 -7.16 -7.15
C TRP A 34 -0.10 -8.00 -6.26
N GLY A 35 -0.06 -7.75 -4.96
CA GLY A 35 0.76 -8.52 -4.02
C GLY A 35 0.34 -9.99 -3.94
N ILE A 36 -0.97 -10.27 -3.92
CA ILE A 36 -1.51 -11.65 -3.98
C ILE A 36 -1.13 -12.31 -5.30
N TYR A 37 -1.31 -11.62 -6.43
CA TYR A 37 -0.91 -12.12 -7.74
C TYR A 37 0.59 -12.43 -7.77
N TYR A 38 1.44 -11.50 -7.34
CA TYR A 38 2.89 -11.67 -7.29
C TYR A 38 3.28 -12.86 -6.41
N PHE A 39 2.68 -12.98 -5.22
CA PHE A 39 2.93 -14.10 -4.32
C PHE A 39 2.61 -15.44 -4.99
N ILE A 40 1.45 -15.57 -5.64
CA ILE A 40 1.07 -16.82 -6.33
C ILE A 40 2.01 -17.10 -7.51
N SER A 41 2.34 -16.08 -8.31
CA SER A 41 3.14 -16.23 -9.52
C SER A 41 4.63 -16.50 -9.26
N TYR A 42 5.20 -15.96 -8.19
CA TYR A 42 6.65 -15.99 -7.95
C TYR A 42 7.06 -16.80 -6.71
N THR A 43 6.11 -17.43 -6.02
CA THR A 43 6.44 -18.39 -4.95
C THR A 43 6.75 -19.77 -5.57
N PRO A 44 7.96 -20.33 -5.37
CA PRO A 44 8.36 -21.58 -6.01
C PRO A 44 7.47 -22.78 -5.70
N SER A 45 6.93 -22.86 -4.48
CA SER A 45 6.03 -23.95 -4.08
C SER A 45 4.64 -23.88 -4.70
N ILE A 46 4.25 -22.73 -5.27
CA ILE A 46 2.93 -22.50 -5.87
C ILE A 46 3.02 -22.57 -7.39
N SER A 47 3.90 -21.79 -8.01
CA SER A 47 3.99 -21.67 -9.47
C SER A 47 5.09 -22.51 -10.10
N GLY A 48 6.00 -23.08 -9.31
CA GLY A 48 7.20 -23.74 -9.81
C GLY A 48 8.25 -22.78 -10.38
N TRP A 49 8.03 -21.46 -10.27
CA TRP A 49 8.97 -20.43 -10.67
C TRP A 49 10.22 -20.45 -9.78
N SER A 50 11.41 -20.26 -10.37
CA SER A 50 12.64 -20.05 -9.63
C SER A 50 13.59 -19.14 -10.41
N GLN A 51 14.48 -18.45 -9.69
CA GLN A 51 15.50 -17.60 -10.31
C GLN A 51 16.45 -18.39 -11.22
N GLU A 52 16.82 -19.61 -10.82
CA GLU A 52 17.69 -20.50 -11.61
C GLU A 52 17.05 -20.86 -12.96
N LYS A 53 15.78 -21.28 -12.97
CA LYS A 53 15.06 -21.59 -14.21
C LYS A 53 14.94 -20.37 -15.12
N ALA A 54 14.61 -19.22 -14.53
CA ALA A 54 14.51 -17.97 -15.29
C ALA A 54 15.86 -17.57 -15.92
N TYR A 55 16.96 -17.76 -15.20
CA TYR A 55 18.30 -17.54 -15.71
C TYR A 55 18.65 -18.53 -16.83
N GLU A 56 18.42 -19.82 -16.64
CA GLU A 56 18.64 -20.84 -17.66
C GLU A 56 17.87 -20.58 -18.95
N GLU A 57 16.60 -20.17 -18.85
CA GLU A 57 15.80 -19.80 -20.02
C GLU A 57 16.36 -18.56 -20.72
N SER A 58 16.90 -17.60 -19.98
CA SER A 58 17.48 -16.37 -20.55
C SER A 58 18.75 -16.62 -21.36
N ILE A 59 19.55 -17.63 -21.00
CA ILE A 59 20.81 -17.97 -21.68
C ILE A 59 20.62 -19.00 -22.81
N LYS A 60 19.48 -19.70 -22.85
CA LYS A 60 19.12 -20.65 -23.92
C LYS A 60 18.55 -19.95 -25.16
N LYS A 61 18.31 -18.64 -25.08
CA LYS A 61 17.71 -17.81 -26.14
C LYS A 61 18.79 -17.12 -26.97
#